data_AF-N6U7F8-F1
#
_entry.id   AF-N6U7F8-F1
#
_cell.length_a   1.000
_cell.length_b   1.000
_cell.length_c   1.000
_cell.angle_alpha   90.00
_cell.angle_beta   90.00
_cell.angle_gamma   90.00
#
_symmetry.space_group_name_H-M   'P 1'
#
loop_
_entity.id
_entity.type
_entity.pdbx_description
1 polymer ?
#
loop_
_entity_poly.entity_id
_entity_poly.type
_entity_poly.pdbx_seq_one_letter_code
_entity_poly.pdbx_strand_id
1 'polypeptide(L)'
;MRAAIECAGFSPGEADQLRRAMATFKHTGGVSKFGQKLIAGMVANGYEPEFAEKTSKQLEGLGSYGFPESHAASFALIAYASAWLKCWLVPACGSFETPHRHLPRSDAVARWQMA
;
A
#
# COMPACT_ATOMS: atom_id res chain seq x y z
N MET A 1 8.16 -3.59 -4.17
CA MET A 1 9.59 -3.71 -4.51
C MET A 1 9.97 -5.04 -5.15
N ARG A 2 9.21 -6.12 -4.94
CA ARG A 2 9.46 -7.43 -5.53
C ARG A 2 9.61 -7.42 -7.07
N ALA A 3 8.80 -6.62 -7.76
CA ALA A 3 8.88 -6.46 -9.22
C ALA A 3 10.27 -5.98 -9.71
N ALA A 4 10.98 -5.11 -8.98
CA ALA A 4 12.32 -4.70 -9.39
C ALA A 4 13.36 -5.82 -9.23
N ILE A 5 13.16 -6.71 -8.25
CA ILE A 5 14.03 -7.86 -8.00
C ILE A 5 13.80 -8.92 -9.09
N GLU A 6 12.54 -9.25 -9.35
CA GLU A 6 12.17 -10.31 -10.30
C GLU A 6 12.33 -9.87 -11.76
N CYS A 7 11.88 -8.66 -12.11
CA CYS A 7 11.90 -8.22 -13.51
C CYS A 7 13.25 -7.61 -13.92
N ALA A 8 13.98 -6.95 -13.01
CA ALA A 8 15.23 -6.25 -13.34
C ALA A 8 16.48 -6.83 -12.65
N GLY A 9 16.34 -7.91 -11.86
CA GLY A 9 17.46 -8.58 -11.20
C GLY A 9 18.11 -7.78 -10.06
N PHE A 10 17.39 -6.83 -9.46
CA PHE A 10 17.93 -6.02 -8.37
C PHE A 10 18.14 -6.87 -7.11
N SER A 11 19.20 -6.59 -6.35
CA SER A 11 19.29 -7.10 -4.98
C SER A 11 18.22 -6.47 -4.08
N PRO A 12 17.80 -7.12 -2.98
CA PRO A 12 16.81 -6.56 -2.05
C PRO A 12 17.21 -5.17 -1.51
N GLY A 13 18.51 -4.96 -1.27
CA GLY A 13 19.05 -3.67 -0.81
C GLY A 13 18.94 -2.57 -1.87
N GLU A 14 19.23 -2.88 -3.13
CA GLU A 14 19.08 -1.93 -4.25
C GLU A 14 17.62 -1.61 -4.53
N ALA A 15 16.73 -2.60 -4.40
CA ALA A 15 15.29 -2.39 -4.54
C ALA A 15 14.78 -1.41 -3.46
N ASP A 16 15.22 -1.51 -2.20
CA ASP A 16 14.84 -0.54 -1.17
C ASP A 16 15.50 0.84 -1.37
N GLN A 17 16.71 0.90 -1.95
CA GLN A 17 17.31 2.18 -2.37
C GLN A 17 16.48 2.85 -3.48
N LEU A 18 16.04 2.10 -4.49
CA LEU A 18 15.12 2.56 -5.54
C LEU A 18 13.84 3.13 -4.90
N ARG A 19 13.23 2.41 -3.95
CA ARG A 19 12.03 2.88 -3.22
C ARG A 19 12.24 4.23 -2.52
N ARG A 20 13.36 4.39 -1.82
CA ARG A 20 13.70 5.65 -1.13
C ARG A 20 13.95 6.79 -2.12
N ALA A 21 14.63 6.52 -3.23
CA ALA A 21 14.88 7.49 -4.29
C ALA A 21 13.57 7.96 -4.95
N MET A 22 12.60 7.05 -5.13
CA MET A 22 11.26 7.38 -5.63
C MET A 22 10.43 8.23 -4.65
N ALA A 23 10.60 8.05 -3.35
CA ALA A 23 9.95 8.89 -2.35
C ALA A 23 10.51 10.33 -2.30
N THR A 24 11.80 10.50 -2.60
CA THR A 24 12.50 11.81 -2.65
C THR A 24 12.43 12.49 -4.03
N PHE A 25 11.82 11.83 -5.02
CA PHE A 25 11.71 12.24 -6.41
C PHE A 25 11.15 13.65 -6.59
N LYS A 26 10.25 14.08 -5.70
CA LYS A 26 9.60 15.40 -5.74
C LYS A 26 10.55 16.58 -5.51
N HIS A 27 11.77 16.34 -5.00
CA HIS A 27 12.65 17.41 -4.52
C HIS A 27 14.05 17.51 -5.14
N THR A 28 14.60 16.48 -5.81
CA THR A 28 16.08 16.51 -6.07
C THR A 28 16.58 15.92 -7.41
N GLY A 29 15.75 15.51 -8.36
CA GLY A 29 16.21 15.20 -9.74
C GLY A 29 17.23 14.06 -9.92
N GLY A 30 17.64 13.37 -8.84
CA GLY A 30 18.70 12.36 -8.84
C GLY A 30 18.30 10.96 -9.33
N VAL A 31 17.07 10.77 -9.81
CA VAL A 31 16.49 9.42 -9.97
C VAL A 31 16.66 8.82 -11.37
N SER A 32 17.17 9.58 -12.34
CA SER A 32 17.40 9.08 -13.70
C SER A 32 18.33 7.85 -13.74
N LYS A 33 19.29 7.73 -12.80
CA LYS A 33 20.19 6.56 -12.70
C LYS A 33 19.47 5.25 -12.34
N PHE A 34 18.47 5.29 -11.46
CA PHE A 34 17.78 4.08 -11.03
C PHE A 34 16.77 3.61 -12.08
N GLY A 35 16.10 4.53 -12.78
CA GLY A 35 15.22 4.21 -13.91
C GLY A 35 15.98 3.56 -15.06
N GLN A 36 17.14 4.10 -15.46
CA GLN A 36 17.98 3.49 -16.49
C GLN A 36 18.47 2.10 -16.10
N LYS A 37 18.88 1.91 -14.84
CA LYS A 37 19.30 0.60 -14.34
C LYS A 37 18.15 -0.42 -14.31
N LEU A 38 16.94 0.02 -13.98
CA LEU A 38 15.73 -0.81 -14.03
C LEU A 38 15.44 -1.27 -15.47
N ILE A 39 15.44 -0.34 -16.42
CA ILE A 39 15.20 -0.65 -17.84
C ILE A 39 16.28 -1.59 -18.38
N ALA A 40 17.55 -1.31 -18.12
CA ALA A 40 18.66 -2.17 -18.54
C ALA A 40 18.55 -3.58 -17.96
N GLY A 41 18.15 -3.72 -16.69
CA GLY A 41 17.92 -5.02 -16.05
C GLY A 41 16.74 -5.78 -16.67
N MET A 42 15.65 -5.09 -17.01
CA MET A 42 14.51 -5.71 -17.69
C MET A 42 14.87 -6.15 -19.12
N VAL A 43 15.58 -5.34 -19.88
CA VAL A 43 16.04 -5.71 -21.23
C VAL A 43 17.01 -6.91 -21.17
N ALA A 44 17.90 -6.95 -20.18
CA ALA A 44 18.79 -8.09 -19.96
C ALA A 44 18.04 -9.39 -19.63
N ASN A 45 16.88 -9.29 -18.98
CA ASN A 45 15.97 -10.41 -18.71
C ASN A 45 15.05 -10.78 -19.89
N GLY A 46 15.22 -10.14 -21.06
CA GLY A 46 14.49 -10.47 -22.28
C GLY A 46 13.17 -9.72 -22.47
N TYR A 47 12.93 -8.66 -21.69
CA TYR A 47 11.78 -7.78 -21.90
C TYR A 47 12.03 -6.77 -23.03
N GLU A 48 10.96 -6.45 -23.74
CA GLU A 48 10.98 -5.46 -24.83
C GLU A 48 11.18 -4.04 -24.25
N PRO A 49 12.02 -3.19 -24.86
CA PRO A 49 12.41 -1.90 -24.28
C PRO A 49 11.24 -0.93 -24.10
N GLU A 50 10.24 -0.92 -25.00
CA GLU A 50 9.05 -0.08 -24.85
C GLU A 50 8.24 -0.50 -23.60
N PHE A 51 8.12 -1.80 -23.35
CA PHE A 51 7.50 -2.34 -22.14
C PHE A 51 8.26 -1.95 -20.86
N ALA A 52 9.59 -2.02 -20.88
CA ALA A 52 10.43 -1.66 -19.75
C ALA A 52 10.31 -0.16 -19.38
N GLU A 53 10.29 0.72 -20.39
CA GLU A 53 10.07 2.16 -20.17
C GLU A 53 8.69 2.47 -19.58
N LYS A 54 7.63 1.84 -20.12
CA LYS A 54 6.27 1.98 -19.58
C LYS A 54 6.19 1.53 -18.13
N THR A 55 6.79 0.39 -17.81
CA THR A 55 6.82 -0.16 -16.45
C THR A 55 7.58 0.75 -15.49
N SER A 56 8.71 1.34 -15.92
CA SER A 56 9.47 2.30 -15.12
C SER A 56 8.61 3.53 -14.76
N LYS A 57 7.89 4.11 -15.73
CA LYS A 57 7.00 5.26 -15.49
C LYS A 57 5.84 4.92 -14.55
N GLN A 58 5.26 3.72 -14.67
CA GLN A 58 4.21 3.27 -13.76
C GLN A 58 4.73 3.08 -12.33
N LEU A 59 5.93 2.50 -12.20
CA LEU A 59 6.61 2.40 -10.92
C LEU A 59 6.80 3.79 -10.30
N GLU A 60 7.32 4.77 -11.06
CA GLU A 60 7.46 6.16 -10.59
C GLU A 60 6.14 6.73 -10.05
N GLY A 61 5.04 6.53 -10.78
CA GLY A 61 3.69 6.91 -10.33
C GLY A 61 3.32 6.25 -8.99
N LEU A 62 3.52 4.94 -8.88
CA LEU A 62 3.22 4.16 -7.67
C LEU A 62 4.13 4.51 -6.48
N GLY A 63 5.38 4.89 -6.72
CA GLY A 63 6.34 5.22 -5.67
C GLY A 63 5.91 6.38 -4.79
N SER A 64 5.12 7.31 -5.33
CA SER A 64 4.57 8.46 -4.59
C SER A 64 3.39 8.12 -3.68
N TYR A 65 2.68 7.02 -3.96
CA TYR A 65 1.52 6.56 -3.19
C TYR A 65 1.75 5.22 -2.47
N GLY A 66 2.98 4.70 -2.52
CA GLY A 66 3.33 3.41 -1.94
C GLY A 66 3.20 3.40 -0.42
N PHE A 67 2.36 2.52 0.12
CA PHE A 67 2.17 2.34 1.56
C PHE A 67 2.95 1.12 2.08
N PRO A 68 3.52 1.14 3.30
CA PRO A 68 4.19 -0.02 3.88
C PRO A 68 3.20 -1.18 4.13
N GLU A 69 3.43 -2.32 3.49
CA GLU A 69 2.57 -3.51 3.60
C GLU A 69 2.47 -4.01 5.04
N SER A 70 3.58 -4.05 5.77
CA SER A 70 3.61 -4.52 7.17
C SER A 70 2.69 -3.69 8.08
N HIS A 71 2.64 -2.37 7.86
CA HIS A 71 1.76 -1.48 8.61
C HIS A 71 0.29 -1.66 8.21
N ALA A 72 -0.01 -1.85 6.92
CA ALA A 72 -1.37 -2.13 6.49
C ALA A 72 -1.89 -3.46 7.06
N ALA A 73 -1.06 -4.49 7.05
CA ALA A 73 -1.41 -5.82 7.53
C ALA A 73 -1.76 -5.83 9.03
N SER A 74 -0.99 -5.13 9.88
CA SER A 74 -1.25 -5.10 11.31
C SER A 74 -2.59 -4.45 11.66
N PHE A 75 -2.93 -3.33 11.00
CA PHE A 75 -4.23 -2.67 11.20
C PHE A 75 -5.39 -3.48 10.59
N ALA A 76 -5.18 -4.10 9.42
CA ALA A 76 -6.18 -4.94 8.79
C ALA A 76 -6.61 -6.11 9.69
N LEU A 77 -5.66 -6.70 10.43
CA LEU A 77 -5.96 -7.79 11.37
C LEU A 77 -6.92 -7.34 12.50
N ILE A 78 -6.65 -6.19 13.11
CA ILE A 78 -7.48 -5.63 14.19
C ILE A 78 -8.87 -5.26 13.65
N ALA A 79 -8.93 -4.62 12.49
CA ALA A 79 -10.17 -4.25 11.83
C ALA A 79 -11.01 -5.50 11.49
N TYR A 80 -10.36 -6.53 10.94
CA TYR A 80 -11.00 -7.80 10.62
C TYR A 80 -11.53 -8.51 11.87
N ALA A 81 -10.71 -8.63 12.92
CA ALA A 81 -11.13 -9.25 14.18
C ALA A 81 -12.32 -8.50 14.81
N SER A 82 -12.30 -7.17 14.78
CA SER A 82 -13.40 -6.33 15.29
C SER A 82 -14.68 -6.53 14.49
N ALA A 83 -14.60 -6.57 13.16
CA ALA A 83 -15.73 -6.81 12.28
C ALA A 83 -16.28 -8.24 12.43
N TRP A 84 -15.39 -9.23 12.55
CA TRP A 84 -15.74 -10.62 12.79
C TRP A 84 -16.51 -10.78 14.10
N LEU A 85 -16.00 -10.23 15.20
CA LEU A 85 -16.73 -10.23 16.48
C LEU A 85 -18.09 -9.56 16.36
N LYS A 86 -18.21 -8.46 15.60
CA LYS A 86 -19.49 -7.78 15.37
C LYS A 86 -20.49 -8.64 14.59
N CYS A 87 -20.03 -9.40 13.58
CA CYS A 87 -20.90 -10.25 12.77
C CYS A 87 -21.33 -11.54 13.48
N TRP A 88 -20.48 -12.13 14.34
CA TRP A 88 -20.71 -13.46 14.90
C TRP A 88 -21.04 -13.49 16.39
N LEU A 89 -20.68 -12.46 17.16
CA LEU A 89 -21.00 -12.38 18.59
C LEU A 89 -22.38 -11.72 18.83
N VAL A 90 -22.83 -10.84 17.93
CA VAL A 90 -24.12 -10.15 18.03
C VAL A 90 -25.34 -11.04 17.72
N PRO A 91 -25.30 -12.07 16.85
CA PRO A 91 -26.45 -12.95 16.64
C PRO A 91 -26.70 -13.94 17.79
N ALA A 92 -25.69 -14.22 18.63
CA ALA A 92 -25.77 -15.24 19.69
C ALA A 92 -26.23 -14.69 21.04
N CYS A 93 -26.06 -13.38 21.29
CA CYS A 93 -26.51 -12.73 22.52
C CYS A 93 -27.68 -11.81 22.18
N GLY A 94 -28.90 -12.36 22.23
CA GLY A 94 -30.10 -11.54 22.29
C GLY A 94 -29.94 -10.54 23.44
N SER A 95 -30.14 -9.25 23.12
CA SER A 95 -30.23 -8.15 24.08
C SER A 95 -28.94 -7.77 24.82
N PHE A 96 -28.02 -7.09 24.14
CA PHE A 96 -27.14 -6.13 24.81
C PHE A 96 -27.35 -4.74 24.20
N GLU A 97 -28.36 -4.03 24.71
CA GLU A 97 -28.43 -2.57 24.57
C GLU A 97 -27.13 -1.97 25.12
N THR A 98 -26.36 -1.33 24.24
CA THR A 98 -25.23 -0.50 24.65
C THR A 98 -25.75 0.67 25.48
N PRO A 99 -25.36 0.83 26.77
CA PRO A 99 -25.77 2.00 27.52
C PRO A 99 -25.08 3.24 26.98
N HIS A 100 -25.89 4.23 26.63
CA HIS A 100 -25.47 5.59 26.30
C HIS A 100 -24.41 6.11 27.29
N ARG A 101 -23.25 6.49 26.77
CA ARG A 101 -22.37 7.45 27.45
C ARG A 101 -22.26 8.71 26.58
N HIS A 102 -22.89 9.77 27.05
CA HIS A 102 -22.95 11.08 26.41
C HIS A 102 -21.56 11.69 26.17
N LEU A 103 -21.25 11.99 24.91
CA LEU A 103 -20.34 13.05 24.41
C LEU A 103 -20.79 13.42 22.96
N PRO A 104 -20.59 14.66 22.48
CA PRO A 104 -21.48 15.35 21.55
C PRO A 104 -21.42 14.88 20.09
N ARG A 105 -22.48 15.21 19.35
CA ARG A 105 -23.25 14.29 18.50
C ARG A 105 -23.35 14.65 17.02
N SER A 106 -22.71 15.71 16.51
CA SER A 106 -23.23 16.28 15.25
C SER A 106 -22.96 15.47 13.99
N ASP A 107 -21.76 14.92 13.74
CA ASP A 107 -21.48 14.49 12.35
C ASP A 107 -21.05 13.02 12.14
N ALA A 108 -20.64 12.30 13.19
CA ALA A 108 -20.24 10.89 13.03
C ALA A 108 -21.40 9.89 13.22
N VAL A 109 -22.53 10.33 13.80
CA VAL A 109 -23.63 9.46 14.25
C VAL A 109 -24.63 9.15 13.15
N ALA A 110 -24.81 10.03 12.15
CA ALA A 110 -25.86 9.83 11.14
C ALA A 110 -25.58 8.69 10.15
N ARG A 111 -24.31 8.28 9.94
CA ARG A 111 -23.95 7.30 8.90
C ARG A 111 -23.81 5.85 9.38
N TRP A 112 -23.93 5.58 10.69
CA TRP A 112 -23.98 4.21 11.21
C TRP A 112 -25.40 3.61 11.22
N GLN A 113 -26.40 4.32 10.70
CA GLN A 113 -27.83 3.93 10.71
C GLN A 113 -28.37 3.35 9.38
N MET A 114 -27.54 3.13 8.36
CA MET A 114 -27.98 2.51 7.10
C MET A 114 -27.05 1.38 6.62
N ALA A 115 -26.64 0.51 7.53
CA ALA A 115 -26.01 -0.78 7.21
C ALA A 115 -26.46 -1.83 8.22
#